data_AF-A0A1C3H6X2-F1
#
_entry.id   AF-A0A1C3H6X2-F1
#
_cell.length_a   1.000
_cell.length_b   1.000
_cell.length_c   1.000
_cell.angle_alpha   90.00
_cell.angle_beta   90.00
_cell.angle_gamma   90.00
#
_symmetry.space_group_name_H-M   'P 1'
#
loop_
_entity.id
_entity.type
_entity.pdbx_description
1 polymer ?
#
loop_
_entity_poly.entity_id
_entity_poly.type
_entity_poly.pdbx_seq_one_letter_code
_entity_poly.pdbx_strand_id
1 'polypeptide(L)'
;MIIMKNNLNIENINTLEEIVMHYFHNGYKLYSTTSEEIDKFKGLFDTKIIYIFNNRTWIEVWKQFNFTDVNNIINDYPSLFGFFKYFFEIKECDMIKNKMVITDFIFYFTGLFYLGSVVEAIHGEGWFTILEFLDPKNDLEEYYYTKLEIKDFFPSLVERYSPEQLFLISILFIHLPDFSGKSKFGIKYWTWIYENTDNDIREKIMKQFNEKI
;
A
#
# COMPACT_ATOMS: atom_id res chain seq x y z
N MET A 1 2.57 15.57 -27.92
CA MET A 1 2.98 15.64 -26.51
C MET A 1 1.94 16.49 -25.79
N ILE A 2 0.88 15.85 -25.28
CA ILE A 2 -0.17 16.56 -24.54
C ILE A 2 0.30 16.59 -23.08
N ILE A 3 0.78 17.74 -22.63
CA ILE A 3 0.98 18.00 -21.20
C ILE A 3 -0.43 18.25 -20.65
N MET A 4 -1.14 17.18 -20.26
CA MET A 4 -2.31 17.31 -19.41
C MET A 4 -1.81 17.68 -18.01
N LYS A 5 -1.73 18.99 -17.75
CA LYS A 5 -1.84 19.52 -16.37
C LYS A 5 -3.27 19.32 -15.89
N ASN A 6 -3.70 18.07 -15.72
CA ASN A 6 -4.81 17.81 -14.83
C ASN A 6 -4.23 17.97 -13.43
N ASN A 7 -4.42 19.15 -12.85
CA ASN A 7 -4.24 19.35 -11.42
C ASN A 7 -5.30 18.50 -10.72
N LEU A 8 -5.04 17.20 -10.58
CA LEU A 8 -5.79 16.34 -9.68
C LEU A 8 -5.69 16.98 -8.31
N ASN A 9 -6.82 17.42 -7.78
CA ASN A 9 -6.88 18.03 -6.47
C ASN A 9 -6.79 16.93 -5.42
N ILE A 10 -5.56 16.45 -5.19
CA ILE A 10 -5.24 15.42 -4.20
C ILE A 10 -5.52 15.93 -2.77
N GLU A 11 -5.71 17.23 -2.59
CA GLU A 11 -6.01 17.83 -1.28
C GLU A 11 -7.45 17.52 -0.80
N ASN A 12 -8.37 17.10 -1.68
CA ASN A 12 -9.71 16.70 -1.27
C ASN A 12 -9.77 15.22 -0.87
N ILE A 13 -9.31 14.95 0.36
CA ILE A 13 -9.24 13.59 0.93
C ILE A 13 -10.59 12.87 0.94
N ASN A 14 -11.72 13.60 1.11
CA ASN A 14 -13.05 12.97 1.16
C ASN A 14 -13.44 12.37 -0.20
N THR A 15 -13.23 13.11 -1.29
CA THR A 15 -13.48 12.60 -2.64
C THR A 15 -12.56 11.42 -2.96
N LEU A 16 -11.29 11.51 -2.57
CA LEU A 16 -10.32 10.43 -2.77
C LEU A 16 -10.69 9.17 -1.98
N GLU A 17 -11.14 9.33 -0.74
CA GLU A 17 -11.55 8.22 0.10
C GLU A 17 -12.66 7.40 -0.58
N GLU A 18 -13.68 8.07 -1.11
CA GLU A 18 -14.79 7.40 -1.79
C GLU A 18 -14.32 6.64 -3.04
N ILE A 19 -13.45 7.25 -3.85
CA ILE A 19 -12.86 6.61 -5.04
C ILE A 19 -12.02 5.40 -4.64
N VAL A 20 -11.10 5.56 -3.69
CA VAL A 20 -10.21 4.48 -3.26
C VAL A 20 -10.99 3.34 -2.63
N MET A 21 -11.99 3.64 -1.79
CA MET A 21 -12.88 2.60 -1.25
C MET A 21 -13.64 1.87 -2.37
N HIS A 22 -14.09 2.56 -3.42
CA HIS A 22 -14.76 1.92 -4.54
C HIS A 22 -13.86 0.90 -5.26
N TYR A 23 -12.58 1.22 -5.48
CA TYR A 23 -11.70 0.36 -6.28
C TYR A 23 -10.86 -0.63 -5.48
N PHE A 24 -10.61 -0.36 -4.19
CA PHE A 24 -9.84 -1.23 -3.30
C PHE A 24 -10.70 -1.89 -2.21
N HIS A 25 -12.03 -1.96 -2.39
CA HIS A 25 -12.91 -2.66 -1.45
C HIS A 25 -12.53 -4.14 -1.34
N ASN A 26 -12.32 -4.60 -0.11
CA ASN A 26 -12.17 -6.01 0.20
C ASN A 26 -12.53 -6.28 1.66
N GLY A 27 -12.89 -7.53 1.96
CA GLY A 27 -13.20 -8.00 3.31
C GLY A 27 -12.04 -8.69 4.01
N TYR A 28 -10.80 -8.55 3.51
CA TYR A 28 -9.66 -9.26 4.06
C TYR A 28 -9.26 -8.69 5.42
N LYS A 29 -9.05 -9.57 6.38
CA LYS A 29 -8.61 -9.22 7.74
C LYS A 29 -7.25 -9.82 7.98
N LEU A 30 -6.27 -8.98 8.31
CA LEU A 30 -4.87 -9.39 8.41
C LEU A 30 -4.65 -10.47 9.48
N TYR A 31 -5.30 -10.30 10.63
CA TYR A 31 -5.26 -11.28 11.71
C TYR A 31 -6.69 -11.64 12.16
N SER A 32 -6.81 -12.80 12.81
CA SER A 32 -8.05 -13.27 13.44
C SER A 32 -7.70 -13.95 14.77
N THR A 33 -6.99 -13.22 15.61
CA THR A 33 -6.36 -13.70 16.83
C THR A 33 -7.27 -13.46 18.04
N THR A 34 -7.35 -14.45 18.93
CA THR A 34 -8.12 -14.38 20.18
C THR A 34 -7.39 -13.58 21.26
N SER A 35 -8.09 -13.03 22.26
CA SER A 35 -7.47 -12.28 23.35
C SER A 35 -6.41 -13.09 24.12
N GLU A 36 -6.63 -14.40 24.30
CA GLU A 36 -5.64 -15.30 24.93
C GLU A 36 -4.35 -15.43 24.11
N GLU A 37 -4.46 -15.45 22.78
CA GLU A 37 -3.30 -15.46 21.91
C GLU A 37 -2.59 -14.11 21.92
N ILE A 38 -3.32 -12.99 21.88
CA ILE A 38 -2.76 -11.63 21.97
C ILE A 38 -2.01 -11.42 23.30
N ASP A 39 -2.53 -11.98 24.39
CA ASP A 39 -1.93 -11.87 25.73
C ASP A 39 -0.52 -12.45 25.80
N LYS A 40 -0.19 -13.42 24.93
CA LYS A 40 1.16 -14.00 24.84
C LYS A 40 2.19 -13.05 24.25
N PHE A 41 1.75 -11.91 23.69
CA PHE A 41 2.59 -10.88 23.11
C PHE A 41 2.74 -9.65 24.00
N LYS A 42 2.03 -9.59 25.14
CA LYS A 42 2.09 -8.46 26.08
C LYS A 42 3.54 -8.12 26.44
N GLY A 43 3.95 -6.88 26.18
CA GLY A 43 5.31 -6.38 26.43
C GLY A 43 6.24 -6.39 25.22
N LEU A 44 5.80 -6.91 24.07
CA LEU A 44 6.53 -6.83 22.80
C LEU A 44 6.04 -5.65 21.95
N PHE A 45 6.93 -5.11 21.12
CA PHE A 45 6.63 -4.03 20.15
C PHE A 45 5.42 -4.38 19.25
N ASP A 46 5.23 -5.67 18.97
CA ASP A 46 4.21 -6.21 18.06
C ASP A 46 2.76 -6.02 18.56
N THR A 47 2.56 -5.76 19.86
CA THR A 47 1.20 -5.61 20.43
C THR A 47 0.41 -4.44 19.83
N LYS A 48 1.09 -3.37 19.41
CA LYS A 48 0.46 -2.22 18.78
C LYS A 48 -0.06 -2.56 17.37
N ILE A 49 0.69 -3.36 16.61
CA ILE A 49 0.28 -3.85 15.28
C ILE A 49 -0.96 -4.72 15.40
N ILE A 50 -0.94 -5.70 16.30
CA ILE A 50 -2.11 -6.54 16.56
C ILE A 50 -3.30 -5.68 16.94
N TYR A 51 -3.10 -4.73 17.84
CA TYR A 51 -4.18 -3.87 18.30
C TYR A 51 -4.84 -3.11 17.15
N ILE A 52 -4.06 -2.64 16.17
CA ILE A 52 -4.58 -1.93 15.00
C ILE A 52 -5.22 -2.89 13.99
N PHE A 53 -4.50 -3.95 13.59
CA PHE A 53 -4.87 -4.76 12.43
C PHE A 53 -5.68 -6.02 12.75
N ASN A 54 -5.79 -6.44 14.02
CA ASN A 54 -6.48 -7.67 14.37
C ASN A 54 -7.98 -7.60 14.10
N ASN A 55 -8.47 -8.58 13.33
CA ASN A 55 -9.87 -8.72 12.94
C ASN A 55 -10.44 -7.47 12.24
N ARG A 56 -9.58 -6.67 11.59
CA ARG A 56 -9.95 -5.46 10.85
C ARG A 56 -9.50 -5.52 9.40
N THR A 57 -10.34 -4.99 8.53
CA THR A 57 -10.05 -4.62 7.15
C THR A 57 -9.29 -3.30 7.11
N TRP A 58 -8.68 -3.00 5.97
CA TRP A 58 -7.99 -1.71 5.79
C TRP A 58 -8.95 -0.52 5.94
N ILE A 59 -10.22 -0.66 5.55
CA ILE A 59 -11.26 0.37 5.69
C ILE A 59 -11.55 0.63 7.17
N GLU A 60 -11.68 -0.44 7.97
CA GLU A 60 -11.90 -0.32 9.41
C GLU A 60 -10.69 0.33 10.10
N VAL A 61 -9.46 0.01 9.65
CA VAL A 61 -8.24 0.66 10.15
C VAL A 61 -8.26 2.15 9.81
N TRP A 62 -8.49 2.51 8.55
CA TRP A 62 -8.56 3.90 8.09
C TRP A 62 -9.57 4.74 8.88
N LYS A 63 -10.75 4.16 9.18
CA LYS A 63 -11.82 4.88 9.88
C LYS A 63 -11.64 5.00 11.39
N GLN A 64 -10.86 4.12 12.01
CA GLN A 64 -10.75 4.04 13.48
C GLN A 64 -9.44 4.61 14.02
N PHE A 65 -8.41 4.77 13.19
CA PHE A 65 -7.06 5.15 13.62
C PHE A 65 -6.52 6.35 12.84
N ASN A 66 -5.68 7.15 13.51
CA ASN A 66 -4.92 8.21 12.85
C ASN A 66 -3.84 7.57 11.96
N PHE A 67 -3.78 7.94 10.68
CA PHE A 67 -2.83 7.33 9.75
C PHE A 67 -1.36 7.59 10.14
N THR A 68 -1.01 8.74 10.73
CA THR A 68 0.36 9.02 11.18
C THR A 68 0.79 8.01 12.26
N ASP A 69 -0.11 7.64 13.18
CA ASP A 69 0.17 6.61 14.19
C ASP A 69 0.32 5.22 13.55
N VAL A 70 -0.55 4.90 12.59
CA VAL A 70 -0.48 3.66 11.81
C VAL A 70 0.84 3.60 11.03
N ASN A 71 1.25 4.69 10.39
CA ASN A 71 2.46 4.81 9.60
C ASN A 71 3.70 4.58 10.46
N ASN A 72 3.80 5.24 11.61
CA ASN A 72 4.89 5.03 12.57
C ASN A 72 5.06 3.57 12.99
N ILE A 73 3.94 2.83 13.05
CA ILE A 73 3.92 1.43 13.43
C ILE A 73 4.27 0.51 12.23
N ILE A 74 3.86 0.85 11.01
CA ILE A 74 4.23 0.12 9.79
C ILE A 74 5.72 0.30 9.47
N ASN A 75 6.23 1.52 9.62
CA ASN A 75 7.61 1.93 9.32
C ASN A 75 8.64 1.25 10.24
N ASP A 76 8.23 0.82 11.42
CA ASP A 76 8.95 -0.19 12.21
C ASP A 76 8.77 -1.58 11.59
N TYR A 77 9.02 -1.71 10.28
CA TYR A 77 8.81 -2.86 9.40
C TYR A 77 9.12 -4.21 10.06
N PRO A 78 10.23 -4.39 10.84
CA PRO A 78 10.51 -5.63 11.58
C PRO A 78 9.39 -6.13 12.51
N SER A 79 8.49 -5.27 12.98
CA SER A 79 7.39 -5.60 13.89
C SER A 79 6.15 -6.16 13.16
N LEU A 80 5.92 -5.79 11.89
CA LEU A 80 5.00 -6.52 11.01
C LEU A 80 5.46 -7.97 10.86
N PHE A 81 6.78 -8.18 10.74
CA PHE A 81 7.41 -9.52 10.71
C PHE A 81 7.48 -10.19 12.08
N GLY A 82 7.54 -9.47 13.19
CA GLY A 82 7.68 -10.03 14.54
C GLY A 82 6.49 -10.90 14.96
N PHE A 83 5.28 -10.42 14.65
CA PHE A 83 4.05 -11.17 14.90
C PHE A 83 3.91 -12.39 13.99
N PHE A 84 4.28 -12.22 12.72
CA PHE A 84 4.42 -13.33 11.78
C PHE A 84 5.44 -14.36 12.28
N LYS A 85 6.59 -13.91 12.79
CA LYS A 85 7.66 -14.72 13.39
C LYS A 85 7.20 -15.53 14.59
N TYR A 86 6.37 -14.99 15.48
CA TYR A 86 5.78 -15.78 16.55
C TYR A 86 4.84 -16.87 16.03
N PHE A 87 3.96 -16.55 15.08
CA PHE A 87 3.13 -17.57 14.42
C PHE A 87 4.01 -18.60 13.68
N PHE A 88 5.17 -18.22 13.16
CA PHE A 88 6.16 -19.11 12.52
C PHE A 88 6.83 -20.05 13.51
N GLU A 89 7.35 -19.52 14.62
CA GLU A 89 8.10 -20.29 15.62
C GLU A 89 7.20 -21.27 16.39
N ILE A 90 5.91 -20.98 16.54
CA ILE A 90 4.97 -21.84 17.26
C ILE A 90 4.14 -22.74 16.35
N LYS A 91 3.89 -22.36 15.08
CA LYS A 91 3.07 -23.16 14.14
C LYS A 91 3.82 -23.73 12.94
N GLU A 92 5.16 -23.68 12.91
CA GLU A 92 6.02 -24.27 11.85
C GLU A 92 5.54 -23.92 10.43
N CYS A 93 5.39 -22.63 10.13
CA CYS A 93 4.94 -22.19 8.81
C CYS A 93 6.12 -22.00 7.81
N ASP A 94 5.98 -22.57 6.62
CA ASP A 94 6.95 -22.56 5.51
C ASP A 94 7.18 -21.14 4.91
N MET A 95 8.40 -20.82 4.49
CA MET A 95 8.79 -19.56 3.84
C MET A 95 7.90 -19.18 2.63
N ILE A 96 7.41 -20.17 1.88
CA ILE A 96 6.50 -19.93 0.75
C ILE A 96 5.18 -19.30 1.22
N LYS A 97 4.64 -19.74 2.37
CA LYS A 97 3.45 -19.14 2.98
C LYS A 97 3.71 -17.68 3.39
N ASN A 98 4.94 -17.37 3.80
CA ASN A 98 5.31 -16.01 4.23
C ASN A 98 5.28 -15.02 3.07
N LYS A 99 5.80 -15.43 1.90
CA LYS A 99 5.73 -14.62 0.68
C LYS A 99 4.27 -14.30 0.33
N MET A 100 3.40 -15.31 0.34
CA MET A 100 1.96 -15.13 0.06
C MET A 100 1.30 -14.18 1.05
N VAL A 101 1.60 -14.30 2.35
CA VAL A 101 1.00 -13.45 3.40
C VAL A 101 1.43 -11.99 3.29
N ILE A 102 2.70 -11.72 2.96
CA ILE A 102 3.18 -10.35 2.70
C ILE A 102 2.52 -9.81 1.44
N THR A 103 2.47 -10.59 0.36
CA THR A 103 1.79 -10.18 -0.88
C THR A 103 0.31 -9.91 -0.62
N ASP A 104 -0.36 -10.73 0.20
CA ASP A 104 -1.75 -10.52 0.61
C ASP A 104 -1.91 -9.25 1.43
N PHE A 105 -1.05 -9.03 2.44
CA PHE A 105 -1.07 -7.79 3.22
C PHE A 105 -0.94 -6.58 2.30
N ILE A 106 0.07 -6.55 1.43
CA ILE A 106 0.29 -5.41 0.54
C ILE A 106 -0.92 -5.21 -0.37
N PHE A 107 -1.36 -6.27 -1.05
CA PHE A 107 -2.48 -6.22 -1.99
C PHE A 107 -3.77 -5.74 -1.32
N TYR A 108 -4.17 -6.37 -0.21
CA TYR A 108 -5.43 -6.07 0.45
C TYR A 108 -5.41 -4.75 1.22
N PHE A 109 -4.25 -4.25 1.64
CA PHE A 109 -4.12 -2.97 2.34
C PHE A 109 -3.67 -1.81 1.43
N THR A 110 -3.56 -2.01 0.12
CA THR A 110 -3.16 -0.95 -0.82
C THR A 110 -4.02 0.30 -0.73
N GLY A 111 -5.33 0.16 -0.49
CA GLY A 111 -6.21 1.33 -0.30
C GLY A 111 -5.83 2.18 0.92
N LEU A 112 -5.40 1.55 2.02
CA LEU A 112 -4.90 2.25 3.20
C LEU A 112 -3.61 2.99 2.90
N PHE A 113 -2.66 2.35 2.20
CA PHE A 113 -1.40 3.00 1.84
C PHE A 113 -1.60 4.14 0.84
N TYR A 114 -2.56 4.01 -0.07
CA TYR A 114 -2.92 5.06 -1.02
C TYR A 114 -3.38 6.32 -0.28
N LEU A 115 -4.41 6.20 0.56
CA LEU A 115 -4.94 7.35 1.31
C LEU A 115 -3.93 7.88 2.32
N GLY A 116 -3.14 6.98 2.89
CA GLY A 116 -1.99 7.31 3.71
C GLY A 116 -1.04 8.26 3.01
N SER A 117 -0.59 7.92 1.80
CA SER A 117 0.34 8.75 1.04
C SER A 117 -0.25 10.07 0.56
N VAL A 118 -1.56 10.17 0.44
CA VAL A 118 -2.23 11.46 0.26
C VAL A 118 -2.11 12.32 1.53
N VAL A 119 -2.36 11.74 2.71
CA VAL A 119 -2.22 12.44 4.00
C VAL A 119 -0.78 12.88 4.24
N GLU A 120 0.19 11.99 4.02
CA GLU A 120 1.62 12.27 4.08
C GLU A 120 1.97 13.47 3.16
N ALA A 121 1.41 13.51 1.95
CA ALA A 121 1.67 14.58 0.98
C ALA A 121 1.07 15.92 1.42
N ILE A 122 -0.16 15.91 1.93
CA ILE A 122 -0.84 17.09 2.48
C ILE A 122 -0.06 17.69 3.66
N HIS A 123 0.52 16.84 4.51
CA HIS A 123 1.35 17.27 5.65
C HIS A 123 2.78 17.66 5.27
N GLY A 124 3.18 17.52 3.99
CA GLY A 124 4.51 17.85 3.51
C GLY A 124 5.59 16.85 3.95
N GLU A 125 5.21 15.60 4.21
CA GLU A 125 6.14 14.53 4.52
C GLU A 125 6.90 14.09 3.24
N GLY A 126 8.22 13.93 3.35
CA GLY A 126 9.09 13.57 2.21
C GLY A 126 9.26 12.07 1.99
N TRP A 127 8.60 11.25 2.81
CA TRP A 127 8.64 9.80 2.78
C TRP A 127 7.22 9.26 2.80
N PHE A 128 6.98 8.24 1.99
CA PHE A 128 5.63 7.74 1.69
C PHE A 128 5.59 6.24 1.87
N THR A 129 4.73 5.73 2.76
CA THR A 129 4.63 4.30 3.05
C THR A 129 4.42 3.47 1.79
N ILE A 130 3.58 3.95 0.86
CA ILE A 130 3.27 3.20 -0.36
C ILE A 130 4.50 2.93 -1.22
N LEU A 131 5.51 3.81 -1.16
CA LEU A 131 6.74 3.65 -1.92
C LEU A 131 7.59 2.51 -1.37
N GLU A 132 7.51 2.21 -0.08
CA GLU A 132 8.22 1.07 0.51
C GLU A 132 7.74 -0.28 -0.03
N PHE A 133 6.44 -0.36 -0.32
CA PHE A 133 5.80 -1.59 -0.76
C PHE A 133 5.74 -1.72 -2.29
N LEU A 134 5.62 -0.60 -3.01
CA LEU A 134 5.31 -0.56 -4.43
C LEU A 134 6.35 0.16 -5.31
N ASP A 135 7.50 0.57 -4.78
CA ASP A 135 8.59 1.20 -5.55
C ASP A 135 9.97 0.94 -4.90
N PRO A 136 10.63 -0.20 -5.19
CA PRO A 136 11.94 -0.49 -4.61
C PRO A 136 12.97 0.56 -5.02
N LYS A 137 13.70 1.11 -4.04
CA LYS A 137 14.33 2.43 -4.10
C LYS A 137 15.84 2.48 -4.28
N ASN A 138 16.60 1.39 -4.36
CA ASN A 138 18.04 1.52 -4.63
C ASN A 138 18.69 0.30 -5.30
N ASP A 139 19.90 0.49 -5.82
CA ASP A 139 20.75 -0.52 -6.46
C ASP A 139 21.07 -1.73 -5.55
N LEU A 140 21.00 -1.54 -4.22
CA LEU A 140 21.15 -2.61 -3.23
C LEU A 140 19.87 -3.46 -3.12
N GLU A 141 18.71 -2.84 -3.22
CA GLU A 141 17.41 -3.51 -3.36
C GLU A 141 17.27 -4.15 -4.74
N GLU A 142 17.71 -3.49 -5.82
CA GLU A 142 17.83 -4.12 -7.14
C GLU A 142 18.63 -5.43 -7.06
N TYR A 143 19.74 -5.43 -6.30
CA TYR A 143 20.48 -6.64 -5.98
C TYR A 143 19.64 -7.69 -5.21
N TYR A 144 18.81 -7.31 -4.23
CA TYR A 144 17.88 -8.24 -3.57
C TYR A 144 16.74 -8.73 -4.49
N TYR A 145 16.23 -7.90 -5.41
CA TYR A 145 15.23 -8.27 -6.42
C TYR A 145 15.82 -9.10 -7.56
N THR A 146 17.14 -9.06 -7.79
CA THR A 146 17.81 -9.99 -8.70
C THR A 146 17.98 -11.40 -8.12
N LYS A 147 17.80 -11.57 -6.79
CA LYS A 147 17.72 -12.90 -6.19
C LYS A 147 16.43 -13.58 -6.66
N LEU A 148 16.56 -14.80 -7.19
CA LEU A 148 15.48 -15.61 -7.76
C LEU A 148 14.23 -15.67 -6.87
N GLU A 149 14.39 -15.62 -5.56
CA GLU A 149 13.33 -15.74 -4.56
C GLU A 149 12.38 -14.52 -4.52
N ILE A 150 12.89 -13.31 -4.82
CA ILE A 150 12.17 -12.03 -4.73
C ILE A 150 11.88 -11.43 -6.12
N LYS A 151 12.59 -11.88 -7.16
CA LYS A 151 12.42 -11.43 -8.54
C LYS A 151 10.97 -11.42 -9.03
N ASP A 152 10.20 -12.45 -8.68
CA ASP A 152 8.80 -12.58 -9.11
C ASP A 152 7.82 -11.94 -8.13
N PHE A 153 8.27 -11.44 -6.97
CA PHE A 153 7.39 -10.87 -5.95
C PHE A 153 6.61 -9.66 -6.48
N PHE A 154 7.32 -8.65 -7.00
CA PHE A 154 6.67 -7.45 -7.52
C PHE A 154 5.79 -7.72 -8.76
N PRO A 155 6.24 -8.48 -9.78
CA PRO A 155 5.36 -8.93 -10.86
C PRO A 155 4.11 -9.67 -10.37
N SER A 156 4.27 -10.61 -9.43
CA SER A 156 3.13 -11.38 -8.90
C SER A 156 2.13 -10.50 -8.13
N LEU A 157 2.60 -9.43 -7.48
CA LEU A 157 1.74 -8.46 -6.81
C LEU A 157 0.99 -7.60 -7.83
N VAL A 158 1.69 -7.12 -8.86
CA VAL A 158 1.10 -6.33 -9.96
C VAL A 158 -0.01 -7.12 -10.67
N GLU A 159 0.23 -8.39 -10.98
CA GLU A 159 -0.72 -9.27 -11.69
C GLU A 159 -2.03 -9.48 -10.93
N ARG A 160 -2.08 -9.19 -9.63
CA ARG A 160 -3.30 -9.27 -8.82
C ARG A 160 -4.22 -8.06 -8.97
N TYR A 161 -3.67 -6.90 -9.37
CA TYR A 161 -4.49 -5.70 -9.52
C TYR A 161 -5.25 -5.74 -10.84
N SER A 162 -6.50 -5.30 -10.78
CA SER A 162 -7.27 -4.96 -11.98
C SER A 162 -6.63 -3.78 -12.72
N PRO A 163 -6.90 -3.63 -14.04
CA PRO A 163 -6.48 -2.46 -14.80
C PRO A 163 -6.90 -1.13 -14.14
N GLU A 164 -8.10 -1.07 -13.55
CA GLU A 164 -8.58 0.11 -12.83
C GLU A 164 -7.76 0.44 -11.58
N GLN A 165 -7.42 -0.58 -10.79
CA GLN A 165 -6.57 -0.43 -9.61
C GLN A 165 -5.16 0.01 -9.99
N LEU A 166 -4.57 -0.60 -11.03
CA LEU A 166 -3.27 -0.21 -11.56
C LEU A 166 -3.27 1.23 -12.04
N PHE A 167 -4.33 1.66 -12.73
CA PHE A 167 -4.45 3.03 -13.19
C PHE A 167 -4.54 4.01 -12.01
N LEU A 168 -5.34 3.72 -10.98
CA LEU A 168 -5.40 4.56 -9.78
C LEU A 168 -4.05 4.68 -9.08
N ILE A 169 -3.35 3.56 -8.86
CA ILE A 169 -2.00 3.55 -8.27
C ILE A 169 -1.08 4.43 -9.14
N SER A 170 -1.11 4.26 -10.46
CA SER A 170 -0.28 5.04 -11.37
C SER A 170 -0.53 6.55 -11.27
N ILE A 171 -1.78 6.99 -11.07
CA ILE A 171 -2.11 8.39 -10.82
C ILE A 171 -1.36 8.91 -9.60
N LEU A 172 -1.47 8.23 -8.46
CA LEU A 172 -0.79 8.62 -7.22
C LEU A 172 0.73 8.71 -7.44
N PHE A 173 1.30 7.69 -8.10
CA PHE A 173 2.72 7.65 -8.39
C PHE A 173 3.20 8.75 -9.34
N ILE A 174 2.36 9.27 -10.22
CA ILE A 174 2.70 10.42 -11.07
C ILE A 174 2.72 11.72 -10.29
N HIS A 175 1.91 11.85 -9.23
CA HIS A 175 1.85 13.06 -8.40
C HIS A 175 2.85 13.09 -7.26
N LEU A 176 3.22 11.94 -6.70
CA LEU A 176 4.20 11.87 -5.62
C LEU A 176 5.58 12.53 -5.91
N PRO A 177 6.11 12.74 -7.16
CA PRO A 177 7.42 13.37 -7.35
C PRO A 177 7.41 14.85 -6.97
N ASP A 178 6.24 15.48 -6.99
CA ASP A 178 6.07 16.87 -6.58
C ASP A 178 6.33 17.05 -5.07
N PHE A 179 6.35 15.95 -4.31
CA PHE A 179 6.49 15.94 -2.86
C PHE A 179 7.79 15.26 -2.35
N SER A 180 8.56 14.55 -3.18
CA SER A 180 9.78 13.84 -2.73
C SER A 180 10.84 13.62 -3.82
N GLY A 181 12.11 13.44 -3.40
CA GLY A 181 13.19 12.95 -4.27
C GLY A 181 13.08 11.44 -4.49
N LYS A 182 12.71 11.01 -5.70
CA LYS A 182 12.23 9.64 -5.98
C LYS A 182 13.23 8.64 -6.56
N SER A 183 12.85 7.35 -6.48
CA SER A 183 13.37 6.23 -7.27
C SER A 183 13.07 6.40 -8.76
N LYS A 184 14.08 6.22 -9.62
CA LYS A 184 13.95 6.38 -11.08
C LYS A 184 13.30 5.18 -11.78
N PHE A 185 13.28 4.01 -11.14
CA PHE A 185 12.83 2.76 -11.77
C PHE A 185 11.31 2.59 -11.66
N GLY A 186 10.74 2.73 -10.46
CA GLY A 186 9.29 2.63 -10.28
C GLY A 186 8.51 3.72 -11.01
N ILE A 187 9.00 4.97 -11.04
CA ILE A 187 8.33 6.04 -11.82
C ILE A 187 8.14 5.63 -13.27
N LYS A 188 9.18 5.12 -13.95
CA LYS A 188 9.06 4.73 -15.37
C LYS A 188 7.98 3.68 -15.59
N TYR A 189 7.92 2.70 -14.69
CA TYR A 189 6.91 1.64 -14.73
C TYR A 189 5.50 2.19 -14.53
N TRP A 190 5.30 3.00 -13.48
CA TRP A 190 4.00 3.59 -13.18
C TRP A 190 3.56 4.61 -14.25
N THR A 191 4.48 5.39 -14.81
CA THR A 191 4.23 6.25 -15.97
C THR A 191 3.78 5.43 -17.18
N TRP A 192 4.44 4.30 -17.47
CA TRP A 192 4.03 3.44 -18.57
C TRP A 192 2.60 2.91 -18.38
N ILE A 193 2.24 2.45 -17.18
CA ILE A 193 0.85 2.04 -16.87
C ILE A 193 -0.11 3.19 -17.16
N TYR A 194 0.16 4.37 -16.62
CA TYR A 194 -0.72 5.53 -16.79
C TYR A 194 -0.96 5.88 -18.26
N GLU A 195 0.12 5.89 -19.06
CA GLU A 195 0.07 6.24 -20.49
C GLU A 195 -0.60 5.16 -21.34
N ASN A 196 -0.48 3.88 -20.96
CA ASN A 196 -0.97 2.73 -21.74
C ASN A 196 -2.27 2.10 -21.20
N THR A 197 -2.84 2.66 -20.13
CA THR A 197 -4.19 2.28 -19.68
C THR A 197 -5.21 2.65 -20.75
N ASP A 198 -6.17 1.75 -20.98
CA ASP A 198 -7.29 1.94 -21.90
C ASP A 198 -8.03 3.27 -21.66
N ASN A 199 -8.42 3.94 -22.75
CA ASN A 199 -9.04 5.27 -22.68
C ASN A 199 -10.37 5.25 -21.92
N ASP A 200 -11.18 4.19 -22.05
CA ASP A 200 -12.48 4.11 -21.37
C ASP A 200 -12.29 4.04 -19.85
N ILE A 201 -11.28 3.27 -19.41
CA ILE A 201 -10.90 3.19 -17.99
C ILE A 201 -10.40 4.55 -17.49
N ARG A 202 -9.49 5.17 -18.25
CA ARG A 202 -8.94 6.49 -17.93
C ARG A 202 -10.04 7.52 -17.78
N GLU A 203 -10.92 7.65 -18.76
CA GLU A 203 -12.01 8.61 -18.76
C GLU A 203 -12.98 8.37 -17.59
N LYS A 204 -13.39 7.11 -17.38
CA LYS A 204 -14.28 6.72 -16.28
C LYS A 204 -13.73 7.10 -14.91
N ILE A 205 -12.45 6.83 -14.67
CA ILE A 205 -11.81 7.12 -13.38
C ILE A 205 -11.59 8.62 -13.23
N MET A 206 -10.98 9.28 -14.22
CA MET A 206 -10.69 10.72 -14.16
C MET A 206 -11.95 11.58 -14.01
N LYS A 207 -13.08 11.13 -14.57
CA LYS A 207 -14.37 11.78 -14.37
C LYS A 207 -14.82 11.80 -12.91
N GLN A 208 -14.55 10.75 -12.13
CA GLN A 208 -14.89 10.71 -10.69
C GLN A 208 -14.10 11.72 -9.86
N PHE A 209 -12.87 12.06 -10.27
CA PHE A 209 -12.10 13.13 -9.65
C PHE A 209 -12.63 14.53 -10.00
N ASN A 210 -13.27 14.69 -11.16
CA ASN A 210 -13.77 15.98 -11.66
C ASN A 210 -15.22 16.29 -11.26
N GLU A 211 -16.09 15.27 -11.11
CA GLU A 211 -17.53 15.46 -10.88
C GLU A 211 -17.93 15.73 -9.43
N LYS A 212 -16.98 15.76 -8.48
CA LYS A 212 -17.23 16.04 -7.05
C LYS A 212 -16.55 17.33 -6.54
N ILE A 213 -16.29 18.28 -7.44
CA ILE A 213 -15.85 19.65 -7.13
C ILE A 213 -17.04 20.60 -7.25
#